data_AF-A0A258G0Y9-F1
#
_entry.id   AF-A0A258G0Y9-F1
#
_cell.length_a   1.000
_cell.length_b   1.000
_cell.length_c   1.000
_cell.angle_alpha   90.00
_cell.angle_beta   90.00
_cell.angle_gamma   90.00
#
_symmetry.space_group_name_H-M   'P 1'
#
loop_
_entity.id
_entity.type
_entity.pdbx_description
1 polymer ?
#
loop_
_entity_poly.entity_id
_entity_poly.type
_entity_poly.pdbx_seq_one_letter_code
_entity_poly.pdbx_strand_id
1 'polypeptide(L)'
;MAAGFWLARVTQPIASPLPSDIASKLNFSPLVVEATSSAPQTRDYKLSTSEEGVLLLSFIIQLENGRTVTVSEYPQPSQFSDVPDFKDKFLENVIQKSTSVSTAGGVIILGRMAKQENKQMAVMLERGLVVFLVPSAELSEDEWRTIGDSFVLQKD
;
A
#
# COMPACT_ATOMS: atom_id res chain seq x y z
N MET A 1 -41.08 -4.34 37.86
CA MET A 1 -39.88 -4.95 37.26
C MET A 1 -39.66 -4.28 35.92
N ALA A 2 -38.62 -3.45 35.78
CA ALA A 2 -38.29 -2.79 34.52
C ALA A 2 -37.14 -3.57 33.87
N ALA A 3 -37.43 -4.28 32.78
CA ALA A 3 -36.43 -4.96 31.99
C ALA A 3 -35.70 -3.93 31.11
N GLY A 4 -34.46 -3.63 31.47
CA GLY A 4 -33.58 -2.80 30.65
C GLY A 4 -33.10 -3.59 29.43
N PHE A 5 -33.56 -3.18 28.25
CA PHE A 5 -33.02 -3.66 26.98
C PHE A 5 -31.63 -3.07 26.76
N TRP A 6 -30.59 -3.91 26.85
CA TRP A 6 -29.26 -3.58 26.35
C TRP A 6 -29.26 -3.72 24.83
N LEU A 7 -29.23 -2.59 24.12
CA LEU A 7 -28.91 -2.55 22.70
C LEU A 7 -27.40 -2.81 22.54
N ALA A 8 -27.01 -4.07 22.43
CA ALA A 8 -25.73 -4.42 21.85
C ALA A 8 -25.75 -3.94 20.39
N ARG A 9 -25.14 -2.78 20.11
CA ARG A 9 -24.75 -2.44 18.74
C ARG A 9 -23.77 -3.52 18.30
N VAL A 10 -24.26 -4.49 17.55
CA VAL A 10 -23.41 -5.37 16.74
C VAL A 10 -22.67 -4.41 15.80
N THR A 11 -21.43 -4.09 16.14
CA THR A 11 -20.50 -3.49 15.19
C THR A 11 -20.42 -4.48 14.04
N GLN A 12 -21.08 -4.17 12.93
CA GLN A 12 -20.94 -4.97 11.72
C GLN A 12 -19.44 -5.09 11.46
N PRO A 13 -18.90 -6.31 11.27
CA PRO A 13 -17.50 -6.46 10.93
C PRO A 13 -17.26 -5.63 9.67
N ILE A 14 -16.32 -4.69 9.76
CA ILE A 14 -15.85 -3.91 8.62
C ILE A 14 -15.47 -4.95 7.56
N ALA A 15 -16.13 -4.90 6.40
CA ALA A 15 -15.83 -5.84 5.33
C ALA A 15 -14.34 -5.71 5.00
N SER A 16 -13.58 -6.79 5.22
CA SER A 16 -12.17 -6.82 4.84
C SER A 16 -12.09 -6.51 3.35
N PRO A 17 -11.37 -5.43 2.94
CA PRO A 17 -11.21 -5.10 1.53
C PRO A 17 -10.43 -6.19 0.77
N LEU A 18 -9.68 -7.01 1.50
CA LEU A 18 -8.93 -8.14 0.95
C LEU A 18 -9.80 -9.41 0.88
N PRO A 19 -9.86 -10.10 -0.28
CA PRO A 19 -10.50 -11.40 -0.42
C PRO A 19 -9.91 -12.43 0.54
N SER A 20 -10.76 -13.24 1.17
CA SER A 20 -10.35 -14.18 2.23
C SER A 20 -9.36 -15.25 1.77
N ASP A 21 -9.43 -15.65 0.49
CA ASP A 21 -8.52 -16.60 -0.15
C ASP A 21 -7.11 -16.03 -0.42
N ILE A 22 -7.00 -14.70 -0.45
CA ILE A 22 -5.73 -13.99 -0.49
C ILE A 22 -5.24 -13.75 0.95
N ALA A 23 -6.10 -13.24 1.83
CA ALA A 23 -5.77 -12.95 3.23
C ALA A 23 -5.18 -14.17 3.95
N SER A 24 -5.78 -15.35 3.77
CA SER A 24 -5.32 -16.60 4.40
C SER A 24 -3.95 -17.12 3.94
N LYS A 25 -3.40 -16.56 2.85
CA LYS A 25 -2.10 -16.96 2.29
C LYS A 25 -0.99 -15.96 2.59
N LEU A 26 -1.32 -14.77 3.08
CA LEU A 26 -0.34 -13.76 3.44
C LEU A 26 0.34 -14.15 4.75
N ASN A 27 1.64 -13.88 4.81
CA ASN A 27 2.45 -14.00 6.02
C ASN A 27 2.88 -12.62 6.55
N PHE A 28 2.20 -11.57 6.12
CA PHE A 28 2.39 -10.19 6.52
C PHE A 28 1.06 -9.45 6.48
N SER A 29 0.93 -8.39 7.28
CA SER A 29 -0.26 -7.53 7.33
C SER A 29 -0.19 -6.47 6.22
N PRO A 30 -0.95 -6.57 5.11
CA PRO A 30 -0.83 -5.66 3.97
C PRO A 30 -1.47 -4.29 4.26
N LEU A 31 -1.12 -3.31 3.44
CA LEU A 31 -1.80 -2.03 3.39
C LEU A 31 -2.89 -2.09 2.33
N VAL A 32 -4.10 -1.69 2.70
CA VAL A 32 -5.27 -1.79 1.83
C VAL A 32 -6.11 -0.53 1.99
N VAL A 33 -6.91 -0.22 0.97
CA VAL A 33 -7.89 0.87 1.07
C VAL A 33 -9.17 0.30 1.68
N GLU A 34 -9.75 0.99 2.68
CA GLU A 34 -10.99 0.55 3.31
C GLU A 34 -12.14 0.40 2.30
N ALA A 35 -12.87 -0.73 2.37
CA ALA A 35 -13.99 -1.04 1.49
C ALA A 35 -15.21 -0.12 1.70
N THR A 36 -15.21 0.70 2.74
CA THR A 36 -16.29 1.64 3.09
C THR A 36 -16.24 2.95 2.30
N SER A 37 -15.17 3.20 1.54
CA SER A 37 -15.06 4.41 0.72
C SER A 37 -15.72 4.25 -0.66
N SER A 38 -16.37 5.31 -1.16
CA SER A 38 -16.80 5.40 -2.56
C SER A 38 -15.61 5.43 -3.51
N ALA A 39 -14.48 5.98 -3.05
CA ALA A 39 -13.17 5.95 -3.68
C ALA A 39 -12.09 6.45 -2.70
N PRO A 40 -10.82 6.04 -2.83
CA PRO A 40 -10.32 5.01 -3.73
C PRO A 40 -10.95 3.63 -3.47
N GLN A 41 -11.01 2.78 -4.50
CA GLN A 41 -11.47 1.38 -4.40
C GLN A 41 -10.38 0.42 -4.84
N THR A 42 -10.33 -0.78 -4.26
CA THR A 42 -9.34 -1.81 -4.62
C THR A 42 -9.95 -2.94 -5.44
N ARG A 43 -9.16 -3.51 -6.36
CA ARG A 43 -9.53 -4.67 -7.17
C ARG A 43 -8.31 -5.45 -7.65
N ASP A 44 -8.57 -6.58 -8.33
CA ASP A 44 -7.56 -7.39 -9.02
C ASP A 44 -6.39 -7.86 -8.13
N TYR A 45 -6.72 -8.27 -6.91
CA TYR A 45 -5.76 -8.86 -5.97
C TYR A 45 -5.08 -10.10 -6.54
N LYS A 46 -3.76 -10.12 -6.49
CA LYS A 46 -2.90 -11.20 -7.01
C LYS A 46 -1.77 -11.46 -6.04
N LEU A 47 -1.46 -12.74 -5.86
CA LEU A 47 -0.25 -13.18 -5.18
C LEU A 47 0.75 -13.68 -6.21
N SER A 48 1.99 -13.25 -6.07
CA SER A 48 3.13 -13.77 -6.82
C SER A 48 4.30 -14.02 -5.87
N THR A 49 5.35 -14.64 -6.38
CA THR A 49 6.57 -14.91 -5.62
C THR A 49 7.73 -14.22 -6.34
N SER A 50 8.56 -13.49 -5.61
CA SER A 50 9.79 -12.91 -6.15
C SER A 50 10.81 -14.00 -6.49
N GLU A 51 11.87 -13.64 -7.22
CA GLU A 51 12.98 -14.55 -7.53
C GLU A 51 13.66 -15.13 -6.26
N GLU A 52 13.54 -14.43 -5.13
CA GLU A 52 14.09 -14.82 -3.83
C GLU A 52 13.10 -15.64 -2.98
N GLY A 53 11.95 -16.04 -3.53
CA GLY A 53 10.94 -16.83 -2.82
C GLY A 53 10.03 -16.02 -1.90
N VAL A 54 10.09 -14.69 -1.96
CA VAL A 54 9.29 -13.80 -1.10
C VAL A 54 7.90 -13.62 -1.70
N LEU A 55 6.85 -13.80 -0.89
CA LEU A 55 5.48 -13.57 -1.32
C LEU A 55 5.24 -12.07 -1.56
N LEU A 56 4.68 -11.76 -2.73
CA LEU A 56 4.33 -10.42 -3.15
C LEU A 56 2.82 -10.34 -3.36
N LEU A 57 2.19 -9.35 -2.74
CA LEU A 57 0.81 -8.99 -2.99
C LEU A 57 0.78 -7.87 -4.03
N SER A 58 -0.09 -7.97 -5.03
CA SER A 58 -0.36 -6.87 -5.96
C SER A 58 -1.84 -6.67 -6.14
N PHE A 59 -2.28 -5.42 -6.26
CA PHE A 59 -3.68 -5.06 -6.51
C PHE A 59 -3.75 -3.70 -7.19
N ILE A 60 -4.94 -3.32 -7.65
CA ILE A 60 -5.18 -2.04 -8.32
C ILE A 60 -6.07 -1.18 -7.43
N ILE A 61 -5.63 0.05 -7.16
CA ILE A 61 -6.45 1.12 -6.63
C ILE A 61 -7.07 1.89 -7.79
N GLN A 62 -8.39 2.09 -7.77
CA GLN A 62 -9.13 2.94 -8.71
C GLN A 62 -9.54 4.25 -8.01
N LEU A 63 -9.20 5.37 -8.64
CA LEU A 63 -9.55 6.72 -8.19
C LEU A 63 -10.90 7.17 -8.80
N GLU A 64 -11.52 8.21 -8.22
CA GLU A 64 -12.80 8.77 -8.70
C GLU A 64 -12.77 9.21 -10.16
N ASN A 65 -11.63 9.72 -10.61
CA ASN A 65 -11.43 10.20 -11.98
C ASN A 65 -11.16 9.07 -13.00
N GLY A 66 -11.27 7.80 -12.59
CA GLY A 66 -11.04 6.63 -13.45
C GLY A 66 -9.57 6.26 -13.65
N ARG A 67 -8.62 7.02 -13.08
CA ARG A 67 -7.20 6.63 -13.06
C ARG A 67 -6.99 5.46 -12.10
N THR A 68 -5.95 4.68 -12.36
CA THR A 68 -5.63 3.50 -11.57
C THR A 68 -4.20 3.54 -11.07
N VAL A 69 -3.95 2.96 -9.90
CA VAL A 69 -2.63 2.77 -9.32
C VAL A 69 -2.41 1.30 -9.02
N THR A 70 -1.42 0.70 -9.66
CA THR A 70 -1.00 -0.65 -9.32
C THR A 70 -0.13 -0.60 -8.07
N VAL A 71 -0.56 -1.32 -7.04
CA VAL A 71 0.16 -1.51 -5.79
C VAL A 71 0.87 -2.85 -5.83
N SER A 72 2.10 -2.88 -5.34
CA SER A 72 2.87 -4.10 -5.08
C SER A 72 3.49 -4.03 -3.70
N GLU A 73 3.21 -5.01 -2.85
CA GLU A 73 3.66 -5.06 -1.45
C GLU A 73 4.39 -6.35 -1.18
N TYR A 74 5.49 -6.25 -0.42
CA TYR A 74 6.20 -7.42 0.07
C TYR A 74 6.90 -7.10 1.40
N PRO A 75 7.20 -8.13 2.20
CA PRO A 75 7.95 -7.98 3.44
C PRO A 75 9.28 -7.26 3.21
N GLN A 76 9.61 -6.37 4.13
CA GLN A 76 10.90 -5.72 4.16
C GLN A 76 12.00 -6.77 4.22
N PRO A 77 12.99 -6.72 3.30
CA PRO A 77 14.12 -7.64 3.34
C PRO A 77 14.87 -7.50 4.68
N SER A 78 15.35 -8.62 5.25
CA SER A 78 16.04 -8.61 6.55
C SER A 78 17.29 -7.72 6.54
N GLN A 79 17.89 -7.52 5.36
CA GLN A 79 19.02 -6.63 5.14
C GLN A 79 18.74 -5.19 5.59
N PHE A 80 17.48 -4.74 5.61
CA PHE A 80 17.13 -3.40 6.10
C PHE A 80 17.27 -3.27 7.64
N SER A 81 17.17 -4.36 8.40
CA SER A 81 17.43 -4.36 9.85
C SER A 81 18.86 -4.78 10.17
N ASP A 82 19.41 -5.71 9.40
CA ASP A 82 20.67 -6.38 9.71
C ASP A 82 21.89 -5.55 9.28
N VAL A 83 21.72 -4.66 8.31
CA VAL A 83 22.78 -3.81 7.76
C VAL A 83 22.43 -2.34 8.01
N PRO A 84 23.15 -1.66 8.93
CA PRO A 84 22.83 -0.30 9.39
C PRO A 84 22.64 0.75 8.28
N ASP A 85 23.24 0.54 7.10
CA ASP A 85 23.22 1.49 5.98
C ASP A 85 22.42 0.99 4.77
N PHE A 86 21.89 -0.24 4.78
CA PHE A 86 21.28 -0.80 3.57
C PHE A 86 19.99 -0.08 3.20
N LYS A 87 19.17 0.24 4.21
CA LYS A 87 17.97 1.06 4.04
C LYS A 87 18.31 2.41 3.39
N ASP A 88 19.32 3.08 3.92
CA ASP A 88 19.73 4.40 3.45
C ASP A 88 20.29 4.34 2.03
N LYS A 89 21.11 3.33 1.71
CA LYS A 89 21.62 3.08 0.34
C LYS A 89 20.52 2.68 -0.63
N PHE A 90 19.55 1.89 -0.21
CA PHE A 90 18.40 1.52 -1.03
C PHE A 90 17.59 2.78 -1.36
N LEU A 91 17.24 3.56 -0.34
CA LEU A 91 16.54 4.82 -0.49
C LEU A 91 17.32 5.80 -1.34
N GLU A 92 18.62 5.96 -1.11
CA GLU A 92 19.50 6.82 -1.91
C GLU A 92 19.51 6.39 -3.38
N ASN A 93 19.71 5.11 -3.67
CA ASN A 93 19.69 4.59 -5.05
C ASN A 93 18.34 4.77 -5.75
N VAL A 94 17.25 4.66 -5.00
CA VAL A 94 15.89 4.83 -5.51
C VAL A 94 15.60 6.33 -5.73
N ILE A 95 15.90 7.18 -4.75
CA ILE A 95 15.79 8.64 -4.79
C ILE A 95 16.61 9.23 -5.92
N GLN A 96 17.87 8.82 -6.10
CA GLN A 96 18.75 9.30 -7.17
C GLN A 96 18.18 9.02 -8.57
N LYS A 97 17.33 8.00 -8.70
CA LYS A 97 16.69 7.65 -9.97
C LYS A 97 15.34 8.33 -10.16
N SER A 98 14.81 8.98 -9.12
CA SER A 98 13.53 9.68 -9.11
C SER A 98 13.72 11.19 -9.28
N THR A 99 12.74 11.83 -9.92
CA THR A 99 12.77 13.27 -10.23
C THR A 99 12.35 14.16 -9.05
N SER A 100 11.66 13.61 -8.06
CA SER A 100 11.27 14.31 -6.83
C SER A 100 11.16 13.32 -5.67
N VAL A 101 11.26 13.82 -4.45
CA VAL A 101 11.04 13.06 -3.20
C VAL A 101 10.18 13.93 -2.30
N SER A 102 9.06 13.42 -1.84
CA SER A 102 8.27 14.04 -0.77
C SER A 102 7.92 13.01 0.30
N THR A 103 7.75 13.48 1.53
CA THR A 103 7.39 12.64 2.66
C THR A 103 6.04 13.09 3.21
N ALA A 104 5.09 12.17 3.32
CA ALA A 104 3.77 12.44 3.88
C ALA A 104 3.31 11.22 4.68
N GLY A 105 2.96 11.39 5.95
CA GLY A 105 2.40 10.31 6.77
C GLY A 105 3.27 9.05 6.91
N GLY A 106 4.62 9.17 6.82
CA GLY A 106 5.53 8.02 6.84
C GLY A 106 5.78 7.37 5.46
N VAL A 107 5.07 7.82 4.43
CA VAL A 107 5.26 7.41 3.03
C VAL A 107 6.34 8.25 2.38
N ILE A 108 7.30 7.62 1.69
CA ILE A 108 8.25 8.29 0.82
C ILE A 108 7.68 8.23 -0.60
N ILE A 109 7.12 9.34 -1.06
CA ILE A 109 6.61 9.46 -2.42
C ILE A 109 7.80 9.80 -3.32
N LEU A 110 8.10 8.94 -4.30
CA LEU A 110 9.15 9.21 -5.25
C LEU A 110 8.51 9.55 -6.60
N GLY A 111 8.97 10.67 -7.16
CA GLY A 111 8.57 11.12 -8.46
C GLY A 111 9.01 10.17 -9.57
N ARG A 112 8.74 10.59 -10.81
CA ARG A 112 9.03 9.87 -12.05
C ARG A 112 10.47 9.36 -12.08
N MET A 113 10.66 8.08 -12.41
CA MET A 113 12.01 7.55 -12.65
C MET A 113 12.50 7.93 -14.05
N ALA A 114 13.71 8.47 -14.17
CA ALA A 114 14.23 9.02 -15.44
C ALA A 114 14.30 8.00 -16.60
N LYS A 115 14.33 6.69 -16.30
CA LYS A 115 14.38 5.60 -17.28
C LYS A 115 13.06 4.83 -17.45
N GLN A 116 12.00 5.17 -16.71
CA GLN A 116 10.69 4.55 -16.87
C GLN A 116 9.70 5.61 -17.34
N GLU A 117 9.33 5.53 -18.62
CA GLU A 117 8.41 6.45 -19.28
C GLU A 117 7.13 6.71 -18.46
N ASN A 118 7.10 7.82 -17.72
CA ASN A 118 5.94 8.32 -16.95
C ASN A 118 5.51 7.54 -15.70
N LYS A 119 6.28 6.57 -15.21
CA LYS A 119 5.89 5.83 -14.00
C LYS A 119 6.41 6.56 -12.76
N GLN A 120 5.51 7.21 -12.03
CA GLN A 120 5.78 7.66 -10.67
C GLN A 120 5.79 6.43 -9.74
N MET A 121 6.63 6.43 -8.72
CA MET A 121 6.82 5.28 -7.84
C MET A 121 6.81 5.76 -6.40
N ALA A 122 5.72 5.57 -5.66
CA ALA A 122 5.80 5.79 -4.22
C ALA A 122 6.36 4.55 -3.53
N VAL A 123 7.27 4.75 -2.57
CA VAL A 123 7.80 3.73 -1.68
C VAL A 123 7.36 4.01 -0.25
N MET A 124 6.47 3.17 0.28
CA MET A 124 6.15 3.19 1.71
C MET A 124 7.01 2.16 2.42
N LEU A 125 7.80 2.61 3.40
CA LEU A 125 8.56 1.76 4.33
C LEU A 125 7.93 1.85 5.71
N GLU A 126 6.71 1.34 5.83
CA GLU A 126 5.99 1.34 7.10
C GLU A 126 5.88 -0.10 7.60
N ARG A 127 6.13 -0.27 8.90
CA ARG A 127 5.80 -1.51 9.64
C ARG A 127 6.37 -2.81 9.06
N GLY A 128 7.52 -2.74 8.38
CA GLY A 128 8.18 -3.91 7.80
C GLY A 128 7.65 -4.33 6.44
N LEU A 129 7.01 -3.42 5.69
CA LEU A 129 6.66 -3.62 4.28
C LEU A 129 7.40 -2.64 3.38
N VAL A 130 7.69 -3.11 2.17
CA VAL A 130 8.02 -2.26 1.04
C VAL A 130 6.81 -2.25 0.12
N VAL A 131 6.24 -1.07 -0.11
CA VAL A 131 5.11 -0.87 -1.02
C VAL A 131 5.57 -0.08 -2.23
N PHE A 132 5.25 -0.53 -3.43
CA PHE A 132 5.44 0.21 -4.67
C PHE A 132 4.10 0.62 -5.27
N LEU A 133 3.94 1.90 -5.58
CA LEU A 133 2.74 2.45 -6.23
C LEU A 133 3.08 2.93 -7.64
N VAL A 134 2.46 2.33 -8.66
CA VAL A 134 2.67 2.67 -10.08
C VAL A 134 1.36 3.15 -10.68
N PRO A 135 1.18 4.48 -10.88
CA PRO A 135 -0.04 5.00 -11.45
C PRO A 135 -0.08 4.84 -12.97
N SER A 136 -1.28 4.74 -13.53
CA SER A 136 -1.53 4.65 -14.98
C SER A 136 -1.25 5.95 -15.73
N ALA A 137 -1.19 7.07 -15.00
CA ALA A 137 -0.89 8.40 -15.50
C ALA A 137 -0.24 9.23 -14.38
N GLU A 138 0.25 10.42 -14.71
CA GLU A 138 0.74 11.37 -13.70
C GLU A 138 -0.37 11.78 -12.72
N LEU A 139 -0.09 11.62 -11.43
CA LEU A 139 -0.98 12.03 -10.34
C LEU A 139 -0.52 13.38 -9.77
N SER A 140 -1.50 14.19 -9.38
CA SER A 140 -1.31 15.40 -8.59
C SER A 140 -0.92 15.08 -7.14
N GLU A 141 -0.38 16.07 -6.43
CA GLU A 141 -0.04 15.93 -5.01
C GLU A 141 -1.26 15.54 -4.15
N ASP A 142 -2.43 16.11 -4.44
CA ASP A 142 -3.67 15.80 -3.72
C ASP A 142 -4.15 14.36 -3.97
N GLU A 143 -3.99 13.83 -5.19
CA GLU A 143 -4.26 12.42 -5.49
C GLU A 143 -3.32 11.49 -4.71
N TRP A 144 -2.03 11.84 -4.63
CA TRP A 144 -1.07 11.09 -3.82
C TRP A 144 -1.42 11.10 -2.34
N ARG A 145 -1.77 12.28 -1.81
CA ARG A 145 -2.21 12.43 -0.42
C ARG A 145 -3.47 11.60 -0.15
N THR A 146 -4.44 11.66 -1.04
CA THR A 146 -5.70 10.88 -0.94
C THR A 146 -5.42 9.38 -0.89
N ILE A 147 -4.53 8.87 -1.75
CA ILE A 147 -4.12 7.45 -1.70
C ILE A 147 -3.43 7.14 -0.37
N GLY A 148 -2.46 7.96 0.05
CA GLY A 148 -1.71 7.77 1.29
C GLY A 148 -2.62 7.72 2.52
N ASP A 149 -3.54 8.67 2.64
CA ASP A 149 -4.48 8.78 3.76
C ASP A 149 -5.53 7.66 3.76
N SER A 150 -5.78 7.03 2.61
CA SER A 150 -6.74 5.93 2.48
C SER A 150 -6.18 4.56 2.88
N PHE A 151 -4.85 4.44 3.02
CA PHE A 151 -4.24 3.18 3.42
C PHE A 151 -4.48 2.89 4.89
N VAL A 152 -5.02 1.70 5.14
CA VAL A 152 -5.11 1.13 6.47
C VAL A 152 -4.34 -0.18 6.52
N LEU A 153 -3.73 -0.46 7.67
CA LEU A 153 -3.11 -1.76 7.92
C LEU A 153 -4.22 -2.79 8.14
N GLN A 154 -4.32 -3.78 7.26
CA GLN A 154 -5.18 -4.93 7.50
C GLN A 154 -4.51 -5.79 8.57
N LYS A 155 -5.03 -5.75 9.79
CA LYS A 155 -4.58 -6.63 10.87
C LYS A 155 -5.04 -8.06 10.58
N ASP A 156 -4.13 -9.00 10.80
CA ASP A 156 -4.42 -10.44 10.86
C ASP A 156 -5.41 -10.79 11.99
#